data_AF-A0A1B3MTW3-F1
#
_entry.id   AF-A0A1B3MTW3-F1
#
_cell.length_a   1.000
_cell.length_b   1.000
_cell.length_c   1.000
_cell.angle_alpha   90.00
_cell.angle_beta   90.00
_cell.angle_gamma   90.00
#
_symmetry.space_group_name_H-M   'P 1'
#
loop_
_entity.id
_entity.type
_entity.pdbx_description
1 polymer ?
#
loop_
_entity_poly.entity_id
_entity_poly.type
_entity_poly.pdbx_seq_one_letter_code
_entity_poly.pdbx_strand_id
1 'polypeptide(L)' 'MTRPRRYRRRTFAEVTAQARIAERAQVAQFGRWQIAAVTQLIAAGKVDAESGSLLSTRLEAFVEQIEQGLHLQGEGKPS' A
#
# COMPACT_ATOMS: atom_id res chain seq x y z
N MET A 1 -41.01 -15.87 -7.84
CA MET A 1 -40.54 -16.27 -6.50
C MET A 1 -39.11 -15.75 -6.31
N THR A 2 -38.95 -14.63 -5.61
CA THR A 2 -37.65 -13.97 -5.41
C THR A 2 -37.07 -14.43 -4.07
N ARG A 3 -35.94 -15.15 -4.07
CA ARG A 3 -35.31 -15.65 -2.84
C ARG A 3 -34.91 -14.47 -1.93
N PRO A 4 -35.23 -14.49 -0.63
CA PRO A 4 -34.77 -13.45 0.29
C PRO A 4 -33.25 -13.52 0.41
N ARG A 5 -32.59 -12.44 -0.01
CA ARG A 5 -31.14 -12.25 0.08
C ARG A 5 -30.77 -12.22 1.57
N ARG A 6 -30.24 -13.32 2.13
CA ARG A 6 -29.78 -13.38 3.52
C ARG A 6 -28.63 -12.38 3.70
N TYR A 7 -28.93 -11.22 4.28
CA TYR A 7 -27.92 -10.26 4.71
C TYR A 7 -27.18 -10.86 5.91
N ARG A 8 -26.02 -11.46 5.66
CA ARG A 8 -25.13 -11.92 6.73
C ARG A 8 -24.48 -10.68 7.32
N ARG A 9 -24.80 -10.37 8.59
CA ARG A 9 -24.13 -9.30 9.34
C ARG A 9 -22.66 -9.67 9.45
N ARG A 10 -21.76 -8.76 9.03
CA ARG A 10 -20.32 -8.96 9.15
C ARG A 10 -19.91 -8.89 10.62
N THR A 11 -18.96 -9.73 11.00
CA THR A 11 -18.35 -9.66 12.33
C THR A 11 -17.36 -8.50 12.40
N PHE A 12 -17.05 -8.02 13.60
CA PHE A 12 -16.00 -7.00 13.79
C PHE A 12 -14.65 -7.47 13.21
N ALA A 13 -14.29 -8.74 13.37
CA ALA A 13 -13.09 -9.32 12.81
C ALA A 13 -13.07 -9.25 11.26
N GLU A 14 -14.19 -9.56 10.61
CA GLU A 14 -14.32 -9.45 9.15
C GLU A 14 -14.21 -8.00 8.66
N VAL A 15 -14.81 -7.05 9.38
CA VAL A 15 -14.71 -5.62 9.06
C VAL A 15 -13.25 -5.13 9.18
N THR A 16 -12.57 -5.48 10.27
CA THR A 16 -11.16 -5.10 10.50
C THR A 16 -10.24 -5.72 9.45
N ALA A 17 -10.44 -7.00 9.11
CA ALA A 17 -9.67 -7.65 8.05
C ALA A 17 -9.86 -6.95 6.70
N GLN A 18 -11.10 -6.57 6.36
CA GLN A 18 -11.40 -5.85 5.13
C GLN A 18 -10.81 -4.43 5.12
N ALA A 19 -10.82 -3.74 6.25
CA ALA A 19 -10.20 -2.42 6.39
C ALA A 19 -8.68 -2.48 6.16
N ARG A 20 -7.99 -3.48 6.72
CA ARG A 20 -6.54 -3.68 6.50
C ARG A 20 -6.19 -3.97 5.04
N ILE A 21 -7.03 -4.73 4.34
CA ILE A 21 -6.85 -4.98 2.90
C ILE A 21 -7.00 -3.68 2.10
N ALA A 22 -8.03 -2.89 2.42
CA ALA A 22 -8.27 -1.60 1.76
C ALA A 22 -7.14 -0.60 2.02
N GLU A 23 -6.64 -0.54 3.25
CA GLU A 23 -5.50 0.30 3.64
C GLU A 23 -4.24 -0.07 2.85
N ARG A 24 -3.90 -1.37 2.77
CA ARG A 24 -2.75 -1.84 1.97
C ARG A 24 -2.86 -1.42 0.51
N ALA A 25 -4.04 -1.57 -0.09
CA ALA A 25 -4.27 -1.16 -1.47
C ALA A 25 -4.06 0.35 -1.67
N GLN A 26 -4.50 1.18 -0.71
CA GLN A 26 -4.28 2.63 -0.74
C GLN A 26 -2.81 3.00 -0.59
N VAL A 27 -2.09 2.36 0.34
CA VAL A 27 -0.65 2.61 0.55
C VAL A 27 0.16 2.19 -0.68
N ALA A 28 -0.12 1.02 -1.27
CA ALA A 28 0.52 0.58 -2.50
C ALA A 28 0.25 1.56 -3.67
N GLN A 29 -0.99 2.04 -3.78
CA GLN A 29 -1.35 3.04 -4.79
C GLN A 29 -0.61 4.37 -4.59
N PHE A 30 -0.49 4.83 -3.34
CA PHE A 30 0.26 6.02 -3.01
C PHE A 30 1.75 5.86 -3.36
N GLY A 31 2.36 4.71 -3.04
CA GLY A 31 3.74 4.42 -3.41
C GLY A 31 3.98 4.48 -4.93
N ARG A 32 3.06 3.93 -5.74
CA ARG A 32 3.10 4.07 -7.20
C ARG A 32 3.07 5.52 -7.69
N TRP A 33 2.26 6.37 -7.05
CA TRP A 33 2.24 7.80 -7.37
C TRP A 33 3.55 8.49 -7.00
N GLN A 34 4.18 8.13 -5.88
CA GLN A 34 5.47 8.68 -5.48
C GLN A 34 6.58 8.29 -6.45
N ILE A 35 6.60 7.05 -6.93
CA ILE A 35 7.56 6.60 -7.96
C ILE A 35 7.42 7.47 -9.21
N ALA A 36 6.19 7.66 -9.70
CA ALA A 36 5.92 8.50 -10.86
C ALA A 36 6.36 9.96 -10.65
N ALA A 37 6.14 10.51 -9.45
CA ALA A 37 6.59 11.86 -9.10
C ALA A 37 8.12 11.97 -9.11
N VAL A 38 8.83 10.99 -8.54
CA VAL A 38 10.30 10.95 -8.57
C VAL A 38 10.82 10.87 -10.01
N THR A 39 10.21 10.03 -10.86
CA THR A 39 10.56 9.97 -12.29
C THR A 39 10.41 11.33 -12.98
N GLN A 40 9.34 12.07 -12.68
CA GLN A 40 9.14 13.43 -13.22
C GLN A 40 10.19 14.42 -12.70
N LEU A 41 10.57 14.34 -11.42
CA LEU A 41 11.60 15.20 -10.84
C LEU A 41 12.98 14.95 -11.45
N ILE A 42 13.31 13.69 -11.76
CA ILE A 42 14.54 13.33 -12.49
C ILE A 42 14.50 13.91 -13.90
N ALA A 43 13.39 13.70 -14.63
CA ALA A 43 13.23 14.21 -15.98
C ALA A 43 13.28 15.75 -16.05
N ALA A 44 12.82 16.44 -15.01
CA ALA A 44 12.88 17.89 -14.88
C ALA A 44 14.25 18.42 -14.39
N GLY A 45 15.22 17.54 -14.14
CA GLY A 45 16.54 17.90 -13.62
C GLY A 45 16.51 18.50 -12.21
N LYS A 46 15.44 18.25 -11.45
CA LYS A 46 15.28 18.73 -10.06
C LYS A 46 15.92 17.78 -9.04
N VAL A 47 16.11 16.53 -9.43
CA VAL A 47 16.77 15.47 -8.66
C VAL A 47 17.80 14.83 -9.57
N ASP A 48 18.96 14.49 -9.03
CA ASP A 48 19.99 13.77 -9.77
C ASP A 48 19.51 12.35 -10.14
N ALA A 49 19.93 11.87 -11.31
CA ALA A 49 19.43 10.61 -11.84
C ALA A 49 19.80 9.39 -10.96
N GLU A 50 20.96 9.42 -10.32
CA GLU A 50 21.45 8.31 -9.49
C GLU A 50 20.62 8.18 -8.20
N SER A 51 20.51 9.27 -7.42
CA SER A 51 19.73 9.28 -6.17
C SER A 51 18.24 9.10 -6.44
N GLY A 52 17.73 9.69 -7.53
CA GLY A 52 16.33 9.51 -7.95
C GLY A 52 16.02 8.07 -8.35
N SER A 53 16.93 7.41 -9.06
CA SER A 53 16.80 5.99 -9.41
C SER A 53 16.84 5.10 -8.16
N LEU A 54 17.80 5.33 -7.26
CA LEU A 54 17.89 4.61 -5.99
C LEU A 54 16.62 4.75 -5.13
N LEU A 55 16.07 5.96 -5.04
CA LEU A 55 14.82 6.22 -4.34
C LEU A 55 13.65 5.49 -4.98
N SER A 56 13.55 5.51 -6.31
CA SER A 56 12.48 4.81 -7.05
C SER A 56 12.54 3.30 -6.81
N THR A 57 13.72 2.68 -6.90
CA THR A 57 13.92 1.26 -6.62
C THR A 57 13.50 0.88 -5.19
N ARG A 58 13.82 1.73 -4.19
CA ARG A 58 13.41 1.49 -2.80
C ARG A 58 11.89 1.61 -2.61
N LEU A 59 11.26 2.56 -3.29
CA LEU A 59 9.81 2.72 -3.28
C LEU A 59 9.10 1.54 -3.95
N GLU A 60 9.65 1.01 -5.05
CA GLU A 60 9.13 -0.18 -5.72
C GLU A 60 9.18 -1.40 -4.78
N ALA A 61 10.33 -1.65 -4.15
CA ALA A 61 10.48 -2.72 -3.18
C ALA A 61 9.52 -2.56 -1.98
N PHE A 62 9.32 -1.32 -1.51
CA PHE A 62 8.35 -1.03 -0.45
C PHE A 62 6.91 -1.34 -0.88
N VAL A 63 6.49 -0.92 -2.08
CA VAL A 63 5.15 -1.21 -2.61
C VAL A 63 4.94 -2.72 -2.73
N GLU A 64 5.93 -3.45 -3.26
CA GLU A 64 5.89 -4.90 -3.38
C GLU A 64 5.71 -5.57 -2.00
N GLN A 65 6.43 -5.12 -0.97
CA GLN A 65 6.30 -5.63 0.40
C GLN A 65 4.90 -5.38 0.97
N ILE A 66 4.31 -4.20 0.74
CA ILE A 66 2.96 -3.86 1.19
C ILE A 66 1.91 -4.75 0.49
N GLU A 67 2.06 -5.01 -0.80
CA GLU A 67 1.16 -5.85 -1.59
C GLU A 67 1.23 -7.32 -1.20
N GLN A 68 2.44 -7.83 -0.94
CA GLN A 68 2.66 -9.18 -0.42
C GLN A 68 2.20 -9.34 1.04
N GLY A 69 1.83 -8.24 1.70
CA GLY A 69 1.39 -8.24 3.08
C GLY A 69 2.50 -8.53 4.07
N LEU A 70 3.76 -8.34 3.67
CA LEU A 70 4.93 -8.51 4.51
C LEU A 70 4.84 -7.55 5.70
N HIS A 71 5.11 -8.14 6.87
CA HIS A 71 4.90 -7.55 8.17
C HIS A 71 5.67 -6.24 8.30
N LEU A 72 4.96 -5.11 8.25
CA LEU A 72 5.33 -3.97 9.08
C LEU A 72 5.28 -4.49 10.52
N GLN A 73 6.38 -5.05 11.01
CA GLN A 73 6.74 -5.06 12.43
C GLN A 73 6.90 -3.59 12.84
N GLY A 74 5.80 -2.84 12.82
CA GLY A 74 5.68 -1.60 13.54
C GLY A 74 5.55 -1.99 15.01
N GLU A 75 6.61 -1.69 15.76
CA GLU A 75 6.67 -1.51 17.21
C GLU A 75 5.31 -1.67 17.91
N GLY A 76 5.10 -2.87 18.43
CA GLY A 76 3.90 -3.24 19.18
C GLY A 76 4.22 -4.36 20.15
N LYS A 77 5.27 -4.20 20.96
CA LYS A 77 5.27 -4.76 22.33
C LYS A 77 4.36 -3.85 23.15
N PRO A 78 3.28 -4.37 23.74
CA PRO A 78 3.35 -5.12 25.01
C PRO A 78 2.52 -6.42 24.93
N SER A 79 2.76 -7.52 25.64
CA SER A 79 3.50 -7.88 26.85
C SER A 79 3.98 -9.32 26.71
#